data_AF-A0A833QMK0-F1
#
_entry.id   AF-A0A833QMK0-F1
#
_cell.length_a   1.000
_cell.length_b   1.000
_cell.length_c   1.000
_cell.angle_alpha   90.00
_cell.angle_beta   90.00
_cell.angle_gamma   90.00
#
_symmetry.space_group_name_H-M   'P 1'
#
loop_
_entity.id
_entity.type
_entity.pdbx_description
1 polymer ?
#
loop_
_entity_poly.entity_id
_entity_poly.type
_entity_poly.pdbx_seq_one_letter_code
_entity_poly.pdbx_strand_id
1 'polypeptide(L)'
;MAEVEEDQRRKSKRTKKASGGKETIGVGVGGRWPTIKPKKDIQINRLKATHLFTIPNLLSSGEAKAFIETAESLGFVHQGSQGPTKGEAFRDNHRISVNDPELALCIWESGLSRIFQDIKIRGKIAAGLNPNIRFYRYTVGQRFGRHIDESVYLQNGLRTYYTLLIYLSGRGGNKDASSDSLVGGETVFYDQGRVVAEVAPVEGMALLHIHGDKCMLHEARVVSKNFKYVLRSDVAFA
;
A
#
# COMPACT_ATOMS: atom_id res chain seq x y z
N MET A 1 -71.85 -35.46 -8.72
CA MET A 1 -70.40 -35.69 -8.54
C MET A 1 -69.81 -34.32 -8.21
N ALA A 2 -69.94 -33.73 -7.00
CA ALA A 2 -69.37 -34.09 -5.69
C ALA A 2 -67.85 -34.38 -5.80
N GLU A 3 -66.88 -33.78 -5.11
CA GLU A 3 -66.74 -32.84 -3.97
C GLU A 3 -65.22 -32.43 -3.93
N VAL A 4 -64.82 -31.17 -3.63
CA VAL A 4 -64.22 -30.62 -2.37
C VAL A 4 -62.70 -30.89 -2.14
N GLU A 5 -61.92 -29.79 -2.17
CA GLU A 5 -60.93 -29.24 -1.19
C GLU A 5 -59.83 -30.06 -0.42
N GLU A 6 -58.83 -29.28 0.04
CA GLU A 6 -57.81 -29.50 1.11
C GLU A 6 -56.50 -30.28 0.82
N ASP A 7 -55.33 -29.62 0.88
CA ASP A 7 -54.48 -29.25 2.04
C ASP A 7 -53.65 -30.41 2.62
N GLN A 8 -52.32 -30.39 2.40
CA GLN A 8 -51.35 -31.07 3.29
C GLN A 8 -50.04 -30.28 3.43
N ARG A 9 -50.10 -29.34 4.37
CA ARG A 9 -49.09 -28.95 5.36
C ARG A 9 -48.03 -30.03 5.70
N ARG A 10 -46.73 -29.73 5.54
CA ARG A 10 -45.64 -30.32 6.35
C ARG A 10 -44.73 -29.25 6.93
N LYS A 11 -44.87 -29.02 8.25
CA LYS A 11 -43.99 -28.21 9.09
C LYS A 11 -42.72 -29.00 9.42
N SER A 12 -41.55 -28.38 9.27
CA SER A 12 -40.37 -28.72 10.07
C SER A 12 -39.79 -27.44 10.65
N LYS A 13 -39.86 -27.35 11.99
CA LYS A 13 -39.32 -26.27 12.82
C LYS A 13 -37.79 -26.34 12.78
N ARG A 14 -37.13 -25.24 12.44
CA ARG A 14 -35.75 -24.99 12.91
C ARG A 14 -35.66 -23.64 13.61
N THR A 15 -35.16 -23.76 14.82
CA THR A 15 -35.04 -22.81 15.91
C THR A 15 -34.11 -21.65 15.56
N LYS A 16 -34.58 -20.42 15.79
CA LYS A 16 -33.72 -19.22 15.86
C LYS A 16 -32.83 -19.34 17.09
N LYS A 17 -31.52 -19.46 16.89
CA LYS A 17 -30.52 -19.21 17.94
C LYS A 17 -29.83 -17.90 17.59
N ALA A 18 -30.19 -16.86 18.33
CA ALA A 18 -29.45 -15.61 18.33
C ALA A 18 -28.12 -15.85 19.05
N SER A 19 -27.01 -15.63 18.37
CA SER A 19 -25.70 -15.46 19.00
C SER A 19 -25.12 -14.15 18.49
N GLY A 20 -25.14 -13.14 19.36
CA GLY A 20 -24.44 -11.89 19.16
C GLY A 20 -22.94 -12.15 19.09
N GLY A 21 -22.37 -11.96 17.90
CA GLY A 21 -20.96 -11.68 17.71
C GLY A 21 -20.86 -10.27 17.15
N LYS A 22 -20.19 -9.36 17.85
CA LYS A 22 -19.71 -8.10 17.24
C LYS A 22 -18.64 -8.49 16.23
N GLU A 23 -19.04 -8.77 14.99
CA GLU A 23 -18.12 -8.79 13.88
C GLU A 23 -17.62 -7.37 13.64
N THR A 24 -16.34 -7.16 13.86
CA THR A 24 -15.64 -5.99 13.33
C THR A 24 -15.73 -6.08 11.81
N ILE A 25 -16.59 -5.24 11.23
CA ILE A 25 -16.78 -5.12 9.79
C ILE A 25 -15.43 -4.73 9.19
N GLY A 26 -14.75 -5.69 8.55
CA GLY A 26 -13.65 -5.39 7.66
C GLY A 26 -14.21 -4.60 6.48
N VAL A 27 -13.54 -3.52 6.09
CA VAL A 27 -13.92 -2.78 4.88
C VAL A 27 -13.64 -3.71 3.71
N GLY A 28 -14.69 -4.27 3.13
CA GLY A 28 -14.60 -5.17 1.99
C GLY A 28 -14.14 -4.40 0.77
N VAL A 29 -12.98 -4.76 0.21
CA VAL A 29 -12.59 -4.30 -1.12
C VAL A 29 -13.47 -5.07 -2.11
N GLY A 30 -14.13 -4.40 -3.07
CA GLY A 30 -15.00 -5.06 -4.04
C GLY A 30 -14.31 -6.22 -4.75
N GLY A 31 -14.60 -7.45 -4.32
CA GLY A 31 -14.33 -8.77 -4.91
C GLY A 31 -12.90 -9.17 -5.29
N ARG A 32 -12.02 -8.22 -5.64
CA ARG A 32 -10.74 -8.47 -6.33
C ARG A 32 -9.54 -8.49 -5.40
N TRP A 33 -9.52 -7.65 -4.37
CA TRP A 33 -8.36 -7.50 -3.49
C TRP A 33 -8.64 -8.06 -2.09
N PRO A 34 -7.59 -8.48 -1.36
CA PRO A 34 -7.74 -8.92 0.03
C PRO A 34 -8.31 -7.82 0.93
N THR A 35 -9.11 -8.22 1.91
CA THR A 35 -9.64 -7.31 2.93
C THR A 35 -8.51 -6.80 3.83
N ILE A 36 -8.52 -5.49 4.13
CA ILE A 36 -7.62 -4.86 5.09
C ILE A 36 -8.37 -4.67 6.41
N LYS A 37 -7.88 -5.25 7.49
CA LYS A 37 -8.45 -5.05 8.83
C LYS A 37 -7.99 -3.71 9.40
N PRO A 38 -8.89 -2.87 9.93
CA PRO A 38 -8.51 -1.64 10.61
C PRO A 38 -7.54 -1.87 11.77
N LYS A 39 -6.49 -1.07 11.85
CA LYS A 39 -5.49 -1.09 12.93
C LYS A 39 -5.85 -0.04 13.97
N LYS A 40 -5.93 -0.46 15.23
CA LYS A 40 -6.30 0.44 16.34
C LYS A 40 -5.09 1.23 16.86
N ASP A 41 -3.94 0.59 16.91
CA ASP A 41 -2.72 1.09 17.55
C ASP A 41 -1.63 1.38 16.51
N ILE A 42 -1.90 2.29 15.58
CA ILE A 42 -0.91 2.71 14.60
C ILE A 42 0.13 3.62 15.26
N GLN A 43 1.40 3.25 15.11
CA GLN A 43 2.54 4.06 15.53
C GLN A 43 3.26 4.65 14.32
N ILE A 44 3.86 5.83 14.51
CA ILE A 44 4.72 6.46 13.50
C ILE A 44 6.14 6.59 14.04
N ASN A 45 7.11 6.24 13.20
CA ASN A 45 8.51 6.52 13.45
C ASN A 45 8.95 7.62 12.50
N ARG A 46 9.15 8.83 13.02
CA ARG A 46 9.64 9.97 12.21
C ARG A 46 11.15 9.90 12.06
N LEU A 47 11.63 10.06 10.84
CA LEU A 47 13.07 10.17 10.58
C LEU A 47 13.49 11.62 10.84
N LYS A 48 14.37 11.84 11.83
CA LYS A 48 14.76 13.18 12.31
C LYS A 48 15.19 14.10 11.17
N ALA A 49 14.82 15.38 11.28
CA ALA A 49 15.14 16.45 10.33
C ALA A 49 14.62 16.23 8.89
N THR A 50 13.68 15.30 8.69
CA THR A 50 13.09 15.05 7.38
C THR A 50 11.55 15.03 7.43
N HIS A 51 10.91 15.14 6.26
CA HIS A 51 9.46 14.95 6.11
C HIS A 51 9.12 13.47 5.82
N LEU A 52 9.83 12.54 6.44
CA LEU A 52 9.68 11.11 6.25
C LEU A 52 9.28 10.43 7.54
N PHE A 53 8.40 9.45 7.42
CA PHE A 53 8.04 8.59 8.53
C PHE A 53 7.62 7.21 8.05
N THR A 54 7.81 6.23 8.92
CA THR A 54 7.35 4.87 8.68
C THR A 54 6.22 4.51 9.63
N ILE A 55 5.34 3.64 9.17
CA ILE A 55 4.28 3.01 9.96
C ILE A 55 4.56 1.50 9.96
N PRO A 56 5.09 0.93 11.06
CA PRO A 56 5.22 -0.51 11.17
C PRO A 56 3.84 -1.18 11.22
N ASN A 57 3.73 -2.38 10.65
CA ASN A 57 2.53 -3.23 10.71
C ASN A 57 1.24 -2.55 10.20
N LEU A 58 1.33 -1.70 9.18
CA LEU A 58 0.14 -1.15 8.51
C LEU A 58 -0.66 -2.29 7.86
N LEU A 59 0.05 -3.24 7.22
CA LEU A 59 -0.50 -4.54 6.87
C LEU A 59 0.14 -5.61 7.77
N SER A 60 -0.64 -6.64 8.10
CA SER A 60 -0.12 -7.87 8.66
C SER A 60 0.59 -8.69 7.58
N SER A 61 1.44 -9.63 8.00
CA SER A 61 2.08 -10.59 7.09
C SER A 61 1.09 -11.33 6.19
N GLY A 62 -0.04 -11.79 6.75
CA GLY A 62 -1.09 -12.46 6.00
C GLY A 62 -1.77 -11.56 4.96
N GLU A 63 -2.03 -10.30 5.29
CA GLU A 63 -2.58 -9.33 4.34
C GLU A 63 -1.57 -9.04 3.22
N ALA A 64 -0.30 -8.78 3.57
CA ALA A 64 0.76 -8.50 2.60
C ALA A 64 0.96 -9.65 1.61
N LYS A 65 1.00 -10.89 2.10
CA LYS A 65 1.09 -12.10 1.25
C LYS A 65 -0.12 -12.25 0.33
N ALA A 66 -1.33 -12.06 0.85
CA ALA A 66 -2.55 -12.13 0.03
C ALA A 66 -2.55 -11.06 -1.09
N PHE A 67 -2.00 -9.86 -0.82
CA PHE A 67 -1.84 -8.83 -1.86
C PHE A 67 -0.83 -9.23 -2.93
N ILE A 68 0.28 -9.88 -2.54
CA ILE A 68 1.26 -10.41 -3.51
C ILE A 68 0.60 -11.48 -4.38
N GLU A 69 -0.08 -12.47 -3.80
CA GLU A 69 -0.76 -13.53 -4.55
C GLU A 69 -1.78 -12.97 -5.54
N THR A 70 -2.59 -12.01 -5.09
CA THR A 70 -3.56 -11.32 -5.95
C THR A 70 -2.85 -10.58 -7.08
N ALA A 71 -1.81 -9.78 -6.78
CA ALA A 71 -1.07 -9.02 -7.78
C ALA A 71 -0.38 -9.93 -8.82
N GLU A 72 0.22 -11.04 -8.39
CA GLU A 72 0.83 -12.02 -9.30
C GLU A 72 -0.21 -12.64 -10.25
N SER A 73 -1.41 -12.97 -9.74
CA SER A 73 -2.48 -13.53 -10.59
C SER A 73 -3.00 -12.54 -11.65
N LEU A 74 -2.87 -11.23 -11.41
CA LEU A 74 -3.21 -10.20 -12.39
C LEU A 74 -2.14 -10.03 -13.48
N GLY A 75 -0.91 -10.49 -13.22
CA GLY A 75 0.21 -10.40 -14.13
C GLY A 75 0.89 -9.03 -14.11
N PHE A 76 2.18 -9.01 -13.78
CA PHE A 76 2.99 -7.81 -13.89
C PHE A 76 3.56 -7.62 -15.29
N VAL A 77 3.65 -6.36 -15.73
CA VAL A 77 4.30 -5.98 -16.99
C VAL A 77 5.65 -5.33 -16.70
N HIS A 78 6.68 -5.71 -17.45
CA HIS A 78 8.02 -5.10 -17.33
C HIS A 78 7.97 -3.61 -17.73
N GLN A 79 8.65 -2.78 -16.95
CA GLN A 79 8.81 -1.35 -17.16
C GLN A 79 10.29 -1.00 -17.06
N GLY A 80 10.91 -0.81 -18.22
CA GLY A 80 12.25 -0.25 -18.37
C GLY A 80 12.20 1.25 -18.69
N SER A 81 13.27 1.97 -18.36
CA SER A 81 13.57 3.28 -18.97
C SER A 81 15.00 3.29 -19.51
N GLN A 82 15.27 4.20 -20.46
CA GLN A 82 16.61 4.36 -21.04
C GLN A 82 17.58 5.08 -20.08
N GLY A 83 17.07 5.65 -18.97
CA GLY A 83 17.86 6.20 -17.88
C GLY A 83 18.29 7.67 -18.06
N PRO A 84 19.15 8.18 -17.15
CA PRO A 84 19.40 9.62 -17.01
C PRO A 84 19.96 10.30 -18.24
N THR A 85 20.66 9.56 -19.10
CA THR A 85 21.18 10.04 -20.39
C THR A 85 20.07 10.46 -21.37
N LYS A 86 18.81 10.08 -21.09
CA LYS A 86 17.61 10.47 -21.83
C LYS A 86 16.68 11.39 -21.04
N GLY A 87 17.16 11.96 -19.93
CA GLY A 87 16.38 12.86 -19.08
C GLY A 87 15.37 12.15 -18.16
N GLU A 88 15.42 10.82 -18.09
CA GLU A 88 14.54 10.03 -17.24
C GLU A 88 15.35 9.34 -16.14
N ALA A 89 14.75 9.12 -14.96
CA ALA A 89 15.39 8.26 -13.99
C ALA A 89 15.46 6.81 -14.51
N PHE A 90 16.60 6.13 -14.30
CA PHE A 90 16.76 4.71 -14.67
C PHE A 90 15.73 3.87 -13.94
N ARG A 91 14.88 3.15 -14.66
CA ARG A 91 13.84 2.29 -14.12
C ARG A 91 14.00 0.92 -14.70
N ASP A 92 14.00 -0.07 -13.82
CA ASP A 92 13.89 -1.47 -14.20
C ASP A 92 13.08 -2.16 -13.12
N ASN A 93 11.81 -2.40 -13.40
CA ASN A 93 10.91 -3.10 -12.50
C ASN A 93 9.73 -3.70 -13.26
N HIS A 94 8.95 -4.52 -12.58
CA HIS A 94 7.66 -4.99 -13.07
C HIS A 94 6.54 -4.21 -12.37
N ARG A 95 5.47 -3.87 -13.09
CA ARG A 95 4.40 -3.00 -12.59
C ARG A 95 3.00 -3.49 -12.97
N ILE A 96 2.07 -3.30 -12.03
CA ILE A 96 0.62 -3.22 -12.27
C ILE A 96 0.17 -1.79 -11.92
N SER A 97 -0.76 -1.23 -12.69
CA SER A 97 -1.41 0.05 -12.37
C SER A 97 -2.92 -0.17 -12.48
N VAL A 98 -3.64 0.14 -11.42
CA VAL A 98 -5.11 0.07 -11.39
C VAL A 98 -5.67 1.38 -10.88
N ASN A 99 -6.79 1.81 -11.44
CA ASN A 99 -7.56 2.92 -10.87
C ASN A 99 -8.68 2.32 -10.02
N ASP A 100 -8.48 2.29 -8.70
CA ASP A 100 -9.32 1.55 -7.75
C ASP A 100 -9.64 2.42 -6.52
N PRO A 101 -10.73 3.21 -6.57
CA PRO A 101 -11.16 4.07 -5.46
C PRO A 101 -11.54 3.29 -4.21
N GLU A 102 -12.07 2.07 -4.34
CA GLU A 102 -12.48 1.25 -3.19
C GLU A 102 -11.26 0.75 -2.42
N LEU A 103 -10.25 0.22 -3.11
CA LEU A 103 -8.99 -0.17 -2.46
C LEU A 103 -8.30 1.06 -1.83
N ALA A 104 -8.31 2.21 -2.50
CA ALA A 104 -7.77 3.45 -1.97
C ALA A 104 -8.47 3.85 -0.66
N LEU A 105 -9.79 3.74 -0.60
CA LEU A 105 -10.58 3.98 0.60
C LEU A 105 -10.25 2.96 1.71
N CYS A 106 -10.17 1.66 1.37
CA CYS A 106 -9.84 0.62 2.34
C CYS A 106 -8.46 0.83 2.99
N ILE A 107 -7.44 1.20 2.20
CA ILE A 107 -6.11 1.52 2.72
C ILE A 107 -6.17 2.78 3.58
N TRP A 108 -6.92 3.80 3.17
CA TRP A 108 -7.08 5.03 3.95
C TRP A 108 -7.74 4.76 5.33
N GLU A 109 -8.79 3.95 5.35
CA GLU A 109 -9.57 3.58 6.53
C GLU A 109 -8.93 2.48 7.39
N SER A 110 -7.83 1.86 6.92
CA SER A 110 -7.04 0.91 7.70
C SER A 110 -6.47 1.50 9.01
N GLY A 111 -6.57 2.82 9.19
CA GLY A 111 -6.04 3.61 10.29
C GLY A 111 -5.06 4.67 9.82
N LEU A 112 -4.60 4.59 8.57
CA LEU A 112 -3.72 5.58 7.93
C LEU A 112 -4.27 7.01 8.05
N SER A 113 -5.58 7.19 7.86
CA SER A 113 -6.25 8.49 7.96
C SER A 113 -6.03 9.19 9.30
N ARG A 114 -5.90 8.45 10.41
CA ARG A 114 -5.69 9.01 11.75
C ARG A 114 -4.34 9.71 11.86
N ILE A 115 -3.32 9.22 11.17
CA ILE A 115 -1.97 9.81 11.16
C ILE A 115 -1.96 11.19 10.50
N PHE A 116 -2.89 11.42 9.56
CA PHE A 116 -2.94 12.64 8.78
C PHE A 116 -3.87 13.72 9.36
N GLN A 117 -4.54 13.46 10.49
CA GLN A 117 -5.42 14.45 11.12
C GLN A 117 -4.68 15.73 11.52
N ASP A 118 -3.44 15.59 11.97
CA ASP A 118 -2.60 16.72 12.42
C ASP A 118 -1.63 17.22 11.35
N ILE A 119 -1.67 16.66 10.13
CA ILE A 119 -0.77 17.04 9.04
C ILE A 119 -1.49 17.98 8.09
N LYS A 120 -1.08 19.25 8.10
CA LYS A 120 -1.53 20.26 7.14
C LYS A 120 -0.42 20.63 6.18
N ILE A 121 -0.75 20.78 4.90
CA ILE A 121 0.18 21.26 3.87
C ILE A 121 -0.45 22.46 3.19
N ARG A 122 0.21 23.62 3.27
CA ARG A 122 -0.28 24.87 2.66
C ARG A 122 -1.73 25.20 3.07
N GLY A 123 -2.07 24.98 4.34
CA GLY A 123 -3.42 25.18 4.89
C GLY A 123 -4.44 24.08 4.55
N LYS A 124 -4.10 23.14 3.67
CA LYS A 124 -4.96 22.02 3.25
C LYS A 124 -4.83 20.82 4.19
N ILE A 125 -5.90 20.05 4.31
CA ILE A 125 -5.94 18.80 5.09
C ILE A 125 -5.92 17.59 4.16
N ALA A 126 -5.43 16.45 4.65
CA ALA A 126 -5.49 15.22 3.88
C ALA A 126 -6.95 14.75 3.71
N ALA A 127 -7.31 14.33 2.51
CA ALA A 127 -8.68 13.98 2.13
C ALA A 127 -8.83 12.51 1.71
N GLY A 128 -7.72 11.81 1.45
CA GLY A 128 -7.74 10.42 1.01
C GLY A 128 -6.49 10.04 0.22
N LEU A 129 -6.58 8.93 -0.51
CA LEU A 129 -5.53 8.44 -1.37
C LEU A 129 -5.87 8.64 -2.86
N ASN A 130 -4.82 8.75 -3.67
CA ASN A 130 -4.91 8.69 -5.12
C ASN A 130 -5.43 7.30 -5.55
N PRO A 131 -6.55 7.21 -6.28
CA PRO A 131 -7.10 5.92 -6.71
C PRO A 131 -6.21 5.18 -7.71
N ASN A 132 -5.23 5.85 -8.33
CA ASN A 132 -4.22 5.18 -9.15
C ASN A 132 -3.21 4.44 -8.27
N ILE A 133 -3.53 3.20 -7.94
CA ILE A 133 -2.71 2.31 -7.12
C ILE A 133 -1.78 1.52 -8.03
N ARG A 134 -0.51 1.46 -7.65
CA ARG A 134 0.52 0.72 -8.39
C ARG A 134 1.09 -0.38 -7.53
N PHE A 135 1.31 -1.54 -8.12
CA PHE A 135 2.10 -2.60 -7.52
C PHE A 135 3.40 -2.70 -8.28
N TYR A 136 4.51 -2.80 -7.55
CA TYR A 136 5.83 -2.99 -8.10
C TYR A 136 6.39 -4.33 -7.64
N ARG A 137 7.00 -5.05 -8.58
CA ARG A 137 7.86 -6.21 -8.31
C ARG A 137 9.25 -5.95 -8.86
N TYR A 138 10.27 -6.18 -8.03
CA TYR A 138 11.67 -6.13 -8.44
C TYR A 138 12.29 -7.50 -8.22
N THR A 139 12.92 -8.04 -9.26
CA THR A 139 13.72 -9.26 -9.20
C THR A 139 15.19 -8.92 -8.93
N VAL A 140 16.03 -9.92 -8.68
CA VAL A 140 17.47 -9.72 -8.51
C VAL A 140 18.06 -8.90 -9.68
N GLY A 141 18.86 -7.88 -9.36
CA GLY A 141 19.46 -6.96 -10.32
C GLY A 141 18.61 -5.71 -10.63
N GLN A 142 17.29 -5.78 -10.46
CA GLN A 142 16.38 -4.67 -10.76
C GLN A 142 16.46 -3.55 -9.71
N ARG A 143 16.21 -2.30 -10.14
CA ARG A 143 16.26 -1.09 -9.31
C ARG A 143 15.46 0.06 -9.91
N PHE A 144 15.22 1.11 -9.13
CA PHE A 144 14.76 2.39 -9.63
C PHE A 144 15.73 3.48 -9.17
N GLY A 145 16.51 4.01 -10.10
CA GLY A 145 17.54 5.01 -9.84
C GLY A 145 17.00 6.32 -9.28
N ARG A 146 17.92 7.20 -8.90
CA ARG A 146 17.63 8.48 -8.25
C ARG A 146 16.62 9.32 -9.03
N HIS A 147 15.55 9.73 -8.35
CA HIS A 147 14.47 10.53 -8.89
C HIS A 147 13.77 11.38 -7.81
N ILE A 148 12.90 12.25 -8.28
CA ILE A 148 11.93 13.00 -7.50
C ILE A 148 10.54 12.52 -7.90
N ASP A 149 9.64 12.43 -6.94
CA ASP A 149 8.22 12.19 -7.18
C ASP A 149 7.51 13.54 -7.33
N GLU A 150 6.64 13.65 -8.33
CA GLU A 150 5.87 14.87 -8.62
C GLU A 150 4.46 14.83 -8.02
N SER A 151 3.94 16.01 -7.67
CA SER A 151 2.53 16.14 -7.29
C SER A 151 1.60 15.85 -8.48
N VAL A 152 0.50 15.17 -8.20
CA VAL A 152 -0.57 14.93 -9.17
C VAL A 152 -1.80 15.75 -8.80
N TYR A 153 -2.39 16.44 -9.77
CA TYR A 153 -3.72 17.03 -9.64
C TYR A 153 -4.76 15.95 -9.89
N LEU A 154 -5.62 15.74 -8.90
CA LEU A 154 -6.76 14.83 -8.99
C LEU A 154 -8.03 15.65 -9.28
N GLN A 155 -9.15 14.95 -9.44
CA GLN A 155 -10.46 15.59 -9.57
C GLN A 155 -10.79 16.46 -8.34
N ASN A 156 -11.71 17.40 -8.50
CA ASN A 156 -12.20 18.28 -7.42
C ASN A 156 -11.12 19.16 -6.76
N GLY A 157 -10.04 19.47 -7.48
CA GLY A 157 -8.98 20.36 -6.98
C GLY A 157 -8.05 19.74 -5.93
N LEU A 158 -8.17 18.43 -5.70
CA LEU A 158 -7.28 17.66 -4.83
C LEU A 158 -5.87 17.61 -5.44
N ARG A 159 -4.85 17.72 -4.60
CA ARG A 159 -3.44 17.58 -5.03
C ARG A 159 -2.69 16.63 -4.10
N THR A 160 -1.86 15.76 -4.66
CA THR A 160 -1.07 14.81 -3.85
C THR A 160 0.20 15.45 -3.31
N TYR A 161 0.54 15.16 -2.05
CA TYR A 161 1.74 15.71 -1.40
C TYR A 161 2.63 14.70 -0.66
N TYR A 162 2.15 13.48 -0.40
CA TYR A 162 2.98 12.41 0.14
C TYR A 162 2.91 11.20 -0.78
N THR A 163 4.06 10.62 -1.11
CA THR A 163 4.12 9.25 -1.64
C THR A 163 3.88 8.30 -0.48
N LEU A 164 3.00 7.30 -0.68
CA LEU A 164 2.80 6.17 0.22
C LEU A 164 3.39 4.92 -0.44
N LEU A 165 4.38 4.30 0.19
CA LEU A 165 4.92 2.99 -0.19
C LEU A 165 4.59 2.00 0.92
N ILE A 166 3.84 0.93 0.63
CA ILE A 166 3.63 -0.19 1.53
C ILE A 166 4.48 -1.36 1.04
N TYR A 167 5.46 -1.76 1.85
CA TYR A 167 6.31 -2.91 1.53
C TYR A 167 5.52 -4.20 1.77
N LEU A 168 5.27 -4.97 0.71
CA LEU A 168 4.55 -6.23 0.79
C LEU A 168 5.49 -7.41 1.03
N SER A 169 6.78 -7.24 0.75
CA SER A 169 7.84 -8.17 1.14
C SER A 169 9.00 -7.40 1.76
N GLY A 170 9.84 -8.10 2.52
CA GLY A 170 10.94 -7.49 3.25
C GLY A 170 11.63 -8.47 4.19
N ARG A 171 12.43 -7.94 5.11
CA ARG A 171 12.85 -8.73 6.28
C ARG A 171 11.62 -9.00 7.16
N GLY A 172 11.44 -10.26 7.58
CA GLY A 172 10.38 -10.62 8.52
C GLY A 172 10.58 -9.95 9.88
N GLY A 173 9.49 -9.72 10.62
CA GLY A 173 9.54 -9.10 11.96
C GLY A 173 10.23 -9.94 13.03
N ASN A 174 10.49 -11.23 12.76
CA ASN A 174 11.29 -12.09 13.63
C ASN A 174 12.77 -12.03 13.24
N LYS A 175 13.64 -11.98 14.25
CA LYS A 175 15.10 -11.80 14.12
C LYS A 175 15.83 -12.92 13.36
N ASP A 176 15.13 -13.98 12.99
CA ASP A 176 15.68 -15.03 12.14
C ASP A 176 15.36 -14.72 10.67
N ALA A 177 16.40 -14.30 9.95
CA ALA A 177 16.35 -14.19 8.51
C ALA A 177 16.08 -15.58 7.92
N SER A 178 14.82 -15.86 7.60
CA SER A 178 14.47 -17.03 6.79
C SER A 178 15.23 -17.00 5.46
N SER A 179 15.45 -18.15 4.84
CA SER A 179 16.03 -18.24 3.49
C SER A 179 15.34 -17.32 2.48
N ASP A 180 14.05 -17.06 2.71
CA ASP A 180 13.14 -16.35 1.82
C ASP A 180 13.13 -14.82 2.08
N SER A 181 13.92 -14.35 3.04
CA SER A 181 14.04 -12.92 3.35
C SER A 181 14.66 -12.14 2.18
N LEU A 182 14.07 -10.97 1.87
CA LEU A 182 14.60 -10.03 0.89
C LEU A 182 15.98 -9.49 1.34
N VAL A 183 16.92 -9.36 0.39
CA VAL A 183 18.20 -8.67 0.57
C VAL A 183 18.36 -7.59 -0.49
N GLY A 184 18.78 -6.39 -0.06
CA GLY A 184 18.83 -5.20 -0.90
C GLY A 184 17.44 -4.56 -1.05
N GLY A 185 17.30 -3.70 -2.06
CA GLY A 185 16.03 -3.05 -2.36
C GLY A 185 15.65 -1.93 -1.40
N GLU A 186 16.59 -1.36 -0.65
CA GLU A 186 16.36 -0.24 0.26
C GLU A 186 15.84 0.99 -0.50
N THR A 187 14.92 1.75 0.13
CA THR A 187 14.59 3.10 -0.35
C THR A 187 15.54 4.08 0.31
N VAL A 188 16.36 4.74 -0.49
CA VAL A 188 17.45 5.60 0.00
C VAL A 188 17.21 7.04 -0.43
N PHE A 189 17.37 7.96 0.51
CA PHE A 189 17.14 9.38 0.31
C PHE A 189 18.43 10.17 0.45
N TYR A 190 18.53 11.19 -0.39
CA TYR A 190 19.71 12.01 -0.55
C TYR A 190 19.39 13.49 -0.34
N ASP A 191 20.32 14.20 0.30
CA ASP A 191 20.37 15.66 0.36
C ASP A 191 21.78 16.12 0.00
N GLN A 192 21.88 17.07 -0.94
CA GLN A 192 23.16 17.56 -1.47
C GLN A 192 24.14 16.42 -1.84
N GLY A 193 23.62 15.33 -2.40
CA GLY A 193 24.40 14.14 -2.82
C GLY A 193 24.80 13.18 -1.70
N ARG A 194 24.51 13.48 -0.42
CA ARG A 194 24.79 12.61 0.74
C ARG A 194 23.56 11.82 1.12
N VAL A 195 23.74 10.58 1.56
CA VAL A 195 22.65 9.76 2.12
C VAL A 195 22.22 10.37 3.46
N VAL A 196 20.94 10.71 3.59
CA VAL A 196 20.35 11.27 4.82
C VAL A 196 19.36 10.32 5.49
N ALA A 197 18.79 9.39 4.73
CA ALA A 197 17.94 8.34 5.25
C ALA A 197 18.00 7.09 4.37
N GLU A 198 17.88 5.93 5.01
CA GLU A 198 17.81 4.64 4.35
C GLU A 198 16.73 3.80 5.03
N VAL A 199 15.78 3.32 4.25
CA VAL A 199 14.63 2.55 4.74
C VAL A 199 14.69 1.16 4.12
N ALA A 200 15.04 0.18 4.94
CA ALA A 200 14.99 -1.23 4.55
C ALA A 200 13.52 -1.68 4.39
N PRO A 201 13.18 -2.47 3.36
CA PRO A 201 11.85 -3.03 3.24
C PRO A 201 11.58 -4.00 4.38
N VAL A 202 10.51 -3.74 5.13
CA VAL A 202 10.00 -4.62 6.17
C VAL A 202 8.57 -4.96 5.78
N GLU A 203 8.24 -6.24 5.73
CA GLU A 203 6.91 -6.69 5.33
C GLU A 203 5.81 -6.02 6.16
N GLY A 204 4.80 -5.48 5.49
CA GLY A 204 3.67 -4.81 6.11
C GLY A 204 3.94 -3.38 6.59
N MET A 205 5.19 -2.91 6.55
CA MET A 205 5.54 -1.53 6.90
C MET A 205 5.17 -0.58 5.76
N ALA A 206 4.62 0.58 6.10
CA ALA A 206 4.50 1.70 5.17
C ALA A 206 5.61 2.72 5.40
N LEU A 207 6.09 3.31 4.31
CA LEU A 207 6.94 4.49 4.27
C LEU A 207 6.16 5.63 3.61
N LEU A 208 6.17 6.78 4.25
CA LEU A 208 5.65 8.02 3.70
C LEU A 208 6.75 9.05 3.60
N HIS A 209 6.85 9.70 2.44
CA HIS A 209 7.76 10.82 2.21
C HIS A 209 7.04 11.90 1.41
N ILE A 210 7.30 13.16 1.75
CA ILE A 210 6.75 14.28 1.00
C ILE A 210 7.28 14.27 -0.44
N HIS A 211 6.46 14.68 -1.40
CA HIS A 211 6.84 14.80 -2.80
C HIS A 211 6.47 16.16 -3.42
N GLY A 212 6.85 16.42 -4.67
CA GLY A 212 6.83 17.76 -5.29
C GLY A 212 7.98 18.64 -4.80
N ASP A 213 7.72 19.93 -4.55
CA ASP A 213 8.73 20.97 -4.26
C ASP A 213 9.66 20.65 -3.07
N LYS A 214 9.23 19.80 -2.13
CA LYS A 214 10.00 19.37 -0.95
C LYS A 214 10.47 17.93 -1.03
N CYS A 215 10.28 17.28 -2.18
CA CYS A 215 10.69 15.89 -2.36
C CYS A 215 12.21 15.80 -2.23
N MET A 216 12.67 14.82 -1.46
CA MET A 216 14.09 14.50 -1.39
C MET A 216 14.42 13.56 -2.55
N LEU A 217 15.60 13.75 -3.16
CA LEU A 217 16.09 12.85 -4.20
C LEU A 217 16.19 11.44 -3.60
N HIS A 218 15.61 10.45 -4.26
CA HIS A 218 15.55 9.10 -3.71
C HIS A 218 15.60 8.02 -4.78
N GLU A 219 15.96 6.81 -4.36
CA GLU A 219 16.04 5.64 -5.23
C GLU A 219 15.55 4.39 -4.51
N ALA A 220 15.17 3.38 -5.28
CA ALA A 220 15.11 1.99 -4.81
C ALA A 220 16.40 1.29 -5.24
N ARG A 221 17.23 0.89 -4.27
CA ARG A 221 18.49 0.18 -4.52
C ARG A 221 18.27 -1.19 -5.17
N VAL A 222 19.34 -1.76 -5.68
CA VAL A 222 19.37 -3.08 -6.33
C VAL A 222 18.86 -4.15 -5.37
N VAL A 223 17.97 -5.01 -5.85
CA VAL A 223 17.62 -6.25 -5.15
C VAL A 223 18.73 -7.28 -5.38
N SER A 224 19.26 -7.85 -4.31
CA SER A 224 20.36 -8.82 -4.35
C SER A 224 19.91 -10.26 -4.12
N LYS A 225 18.77 -10.48 -3.45
CA LYS A 225 18.20 -11.80 -3.19
C LYS A 225 16.68 -11.72 -3.08
N ASN A 226 15.98 -12.74 -3.59
CA ASN A 226 14.51 -12.85 -3.57
C ASN A 226 13.82 -11.69 -4.31
N PHE A 227 12.55 -11.43 -3.99
CA PHE A 227 11.71 -10.45 -4.69
C PHE A 227 11.27 -9.33 -3.76
N LYS A 228 11.38 -8.09 -4.24
CA LYS A 228 10.80 -6.91 -3.55
C LYS A 228 9.43 -6.61 -4.14
N TYR A 229 8.41 -6.60 -3.29
CA TYR A 229 7.05 -6.18 -3.64
C TYR A 229 6.67 -4.91 -2.89
N VAL A 230 6.10 -3.95 -3.61
CA VAL A 230 5.66 -2.66 -3.04
C VAL A 230 4.31 -2.27 -3.62
N LEU A 231 3.37 -1.88 -2.78
CA LEU A 231 2.17 -1.14 -3.18
C LEU A 231 2.45 0.35 -3.04
N ARG A 232 2.14 1.14 -4.06
CA ARG A 232 2.21 2.60 -4.04
C ARG A 232 0.84 3.24 -4.26
N SER A 233 0.57 4.27 -3.48
CA SER A 233 -0.41 5.32 -3.76
C SER A 233 0.19 6.66 -3.31
N ASP A 234 -0.56 7.75 -3.38
CA ASP A 234 -0.15 9.07 -2.92
C ASP A 234 -1.28 9.72 -2.11
N VAL A 235 -0.95 10.45 -1.04
CA VAL A 235 -1.95 11.10 -0.17
C VAL A 235 -2.37 12.43 -0.78
N ALA A 236 -3.67 12.59 -0.99
CA ALA A 236 -4.31 13.76 -1.56
C ALA A 236 -4.78 14.74 -0.47
N PHE A 237 -4.67 16.04 -0.76
CA PHE A 237 -5.04 17.12 0.16
C PHE A 237 -6.02 18.09 -0.51
N ALA A 238 -7.00 18.58 0.27
CA ALA A 238 -8.06 19.52 -0.13
C ALA A 238 -7.88 20.88 0.55
#